data_AF-A0A3G1B577-F1
#
_entry.id   AF-A0A3G1B577-F1
#
_cell.length_a   1.000
_cell.length_b   1.000
_cell.length_c   1.000
_cell.angle_alpha   90.00
_cell.angle_beta   90.00
_cell.angle_gamma   90.00
#
_symmetry.space_group_name_H-M   'P 1'
#
loop_
_entity.id
_entity.type
_entity.pdbx_description
1 polymer ?
#
loop_
_entity_poly.entity_id
_entity_poly.type
_entity_poly.pdbx_seq_one_letter_code
_entity_poly.pdbx_strand_id
1 'polypeptide(L)'
;MLNNIGIGIDIVDVDKFKQIPFESKPGFYKQIFNQTEIKYCLKYKNYHEHFAGKFAIKEAVKKSIRNRVHMIDIETYHIKSKPHVQLKKLASNYSFYVSMSHEKNLAVAIVISELTI
;
A
#
# COMPACT_ATOMS: atom_id res chain seq x y z
N MET A 1 -9.60 7.22 -25.09
CA MET A 1 -8.60 8.20 -24.61
C MET A 1 -8.27 7.89 -23.15
N LEU A 2 -7.00 8.03 -22.72
CA LEU A 2 -6.51 7.73 -21.37
C LEU A 2 -6.96 8.75 -20.29
N ASN A 3 -8.03 9.52 -20.52
CA ASN A 3 -8.36 10.72 -19.74
C ASN A 3 -8.72 10.43 -18.26
N ASN A 4 -9.03 9.17 -17.95
CA ASN A 4 -9.42 8.68 -16.64
C ASN A 4 -8.33 7.84 -15.95
N ILE A 5 -7.13 7.72 -16.55
CA ILE A 5 -6.06 6.89 -16.01
C ILE A 5 -5.05 7.75 -15.25
N GLY A 6 -4.63 7.28 -14.08
CA GLY A 6 -3.53 7.84 -13.30
C GLY A 6 -2.46 6.80 -13.01
N ILE A 7 -1.23 7.26 -12.76
CA ILE A 7 -0.08 6.40 -12.48
C ILE A 7 0.61 6.90 -11.22
N GLY A 8 1.00 5.98 -10.36
CA GLY A 8 1.83 6.27 -9.19
C GLY A 8 2.88 5.19 -8.99
N ILE A 9 4.07 5.60 -8.55
CA ILE A 9 5.15 4.71 -8.18
C ILE A 9 5.77 5.20 -6.88
N ASP A 10 6.16 4.28 -6.00
CA ASP A 10 6.90 4.59 -4.79
C ASP A 10 7.93 3.51 -4.48
N ILE A 11 9.03 3.95 -3.85
CA ILE A 11 10.10 3.07 -3.38
C ILE A 11 10.35 3.36 -1.89
N VAL A 12 10.45 2.29 -1.13
CA VAL A 12 10.56 2.32 0.33
C VAL A 12 11.78 1.53 0.75
N ASP A 13 12.59 2.16 1.59
CA ASP A 13 13.66 1.50 2.32
C ASP A 13 13.07 0.69 3.48
N VAL A 14 13.24 -0.62 3.43
CA VAL A 14 12.77 -1.58 4.45
C VAL A 14 13.45 -1.31 5.80
N ASP A 15 14.67 -0.78 5.81
CA ASP A 15 15.39 -0.50 7.06
C ASP A 15 14.71 0.59 7.88
N LYS A 16 13.92 1.48 7.27
CA LYS A 16 13.07 2.45 8.00
C LYS A 16 12.04 1.74 8.87
N PHE A 17 11.49 0.61 8.40
CA PHE A 17 10.56 -0.19 9.19
C PHE A 17 11.29 -1.01 10.26
N LYS A 18 12.52 -1.49 9.98
CA LYS A 18 13.35 -2.16 11.00
C LYS A 18 13.72 -1.22 12.17
N GLN A 19 13.95 0.06 11.88
CA GLN A 19 14.22 1.08 12.90
C GLN A 19 13.00 1.46 13.75
N ILE A 20 11.79 1.09 13.30
CA ILE A 20 10.54 1.36 14.00
C ILE A 20 9.77 0.05 14.18
N PRO A 21 10.21 -0.88 15.05
CA PRO A 21 9.53 -2.16 15.25
C PRO A 21 8.07 -2.00 15.67
N PHE A 22 7.20 -2.90 15.20
CA PHE A 22 5.77 -2.84 15.49
C PHE A 22 5.48 -2.88 16.99
N GLU A 23 6.20 -3.71 17.73
CA GLU A 23 6.04 -3.91 19.17
C GLU A 23 6.34 -2.61 19.95
N SER A 24 7.31 -1.83 19.47
CA SER A 24 7.74 -0.58 20.12
C SER A 24 6.82 0.59 19.81
N LYS A 25 6.23 0.66 18.60
CA LYS A 25 5.42 1.79 18.14
C LYS A 25 4.15 1.32 17.40
N PRO A 26 3.25 0.55 18.03
CA PRO A 26 2.06 0.04 17.36
C PRO A 26 1.12 1.16 16.88
N GLY A 27 1.15 2.33 17.53
CA GLY A 27 0.39 3.52 17.13
C GLY A 27 0.77 4.03 15.72
N PHE A 28 2.06 4.01 15.36
CA PHE A 28 2.53 4.41 14.03
C PHE A 28 1.90 3.53 12.95
N TYR A 29 1.93 2.22 13.17
CA TYR A 29 1.35 1.26 12.22
C TYR A 29 -0.17 1.41 12.11
N LYS A 30 -0.88 1.66 13.22
CA LYS A 30 -2.33 1.86 13.23
C LYS A 30 -2.80 3.15 12.54
N GLN A 31 -1.90 4.10 12.28
CA GLN A 31 -2.21 5.30 11.48
C GLN A 31 -2.11 5.05 9.97
N ILE A 32 -1.41 3.98 9.57
CA ILE A 32 -1.07 3.69 8.17
C ILE A 32 -1.81 2.44 7.67
N PHE A 33 -1.91 1.41 8.49
CA PHE A 33 -2.37 0.08 8.12
C PHE A 33 -3.62 -0.32 8.92
N ASN A 34 -4.56 -0.95 8.23
CA ASN A 34 -5.74 -1.53 8.86
C ASN A 34 -5.41 -2.83 9.59
N GLN A 35 -6.30 -3.24 10.50
CA GLN A 35 -6.07 -4.42 11.35
C GLN A 35 -5.81 -5.69 10.53
N THR A 36 -6.50 -5.87 9.40
CA THR A 36 -6.29 -6.99 8.48
C THR A 36 -4.91 -6.96 7.84
N GLU A 37 -4.41 -5.78 7.49
CA GLU A 37 -3.07 -5.57 6.93
C GLU A 37 -1.97 -5.82 7.97
N ILE A 38 -2.16 -5.31 9.19
CA ILE A 38 -1.26 -5.54 10.32
C ILE A 38 -1.17 -7.04 10.60
N LYS A 39 -2.32 -7.71 10.77
CA LYS A 39 -2.37 -9.17 10.99
C LYS A 39 -1.68 -9.93 9.85
N TYR A 40 -1.85 -9.51 8.61
CA TYR A 40 -1.19 -10.12 7.47
C TYR A 40 0.33 -9.95 7.53
N CYS A 41 0.86 -8.77 7.87
CA CYS A 41 2.31 -8.55 7.89
C CYS A 41 2.97 -9.31 9.05
N LEU A 42 2.37 -9.27 10.23
CA LEU A 42 2.92 -9.87 11.45
C LEU A 42 2.94 -11.41 11.43
N LYS A 43 2.24 -12.06 10.48
CA LYS A 43 2.31 -13.53 10.34
C LYS A 43 3.66 -14.01 9.76
N TYR A 44 4.46 -13.11 9.20
CA TYR A 44 5.74 -13.42 8.58
C TYR A 44 6.90 -13.08 9.52
N LYS A 45 7.96 -13.90 9.47
CA LYS A 45 9.19 -13.67 10.25
C LYS A 45 9.84 -12.32 9.92
N ASN A 46 9.90 -11.95 8.64
CA ASN A 46 10.42 -10.66 8.19
C ASN A 46 9.27 -9.68 7.90
N TYR A 47 8.47 -9.35 8.93
CA TYR A 47 7.28 -8.51 8.75
C TYR A 47 7.60 -7.10 8.23
N HIS A 48 8.83 -6.60 8.42
CA HIS A 48 9.26 -5.27 7.98
C HIS A 48 9.14 -5.09 6.47
N GLU A 49 9.53 -6.11 5.71
CA GLU A 49 9.46 -6.11 4.24
C GLU A 49 7.99 -6.04 3.77
N HIS A 50 7.10 -6.76 4.45
CA HIS A 50 5.67 -6.74 4.14
C HIS A 50 5.03 -5.38 4.44
N PHE A 51 5.41 -4.72 5.54
CA PHE A 51 4.94 -3.37 5.83
C PHE A 51 5.51 -2.35 4.83
N ALA A 52 6.79 -2.45 4.49
CA ALA A 52 7.41 -1.57 3.49
C ALA A 52 6.75 -1.71 2.11
N GLY A 53 6.48 -2.93 1.67
CA GLY A 53 5.76 -3.19 0.41
C GLY A 53 4.35 -2.62 0.41
N LYS A 54 3.58 -2.82 1.50
CA LYS A 54 2.25 -2.21 1.63
C LYS A 54 2.30 -0.68 1.71
N PHE A 55 3.32 -0.11 2.36
CA PHE A 55 3.52 1.33 2.40
C PHE A 55 3.77 1.88 1.00
N ALA A 56 4.66 1.24 0.23
CA ALA A 56 4.94 1.61 -1.16
C ALA A 56 3.66 1.58 -2.00
N ILE A 57 2.82 0.53 -1.85
CA ILE A 57 1.52 0.44 -2.54
C ILE A 57 0.65 1.65 -2.18
N LYS A 58 0.51 1.99 -0.90
CA LYS A 58 -0.37 3.08 -0.47
C LYS A 58 0.12 4.46 -0.93
N GLU A 59 1.44 4.72 -0.92
CA GLU A 59 1.98 5.95 -1.51
C GLU A 59 1.79 5.99 -3.04
N ALA A 60 2.01 4.87 -3.73
CA ALA A 60 1.73 4.77 -5.16
C ALA A 60 0.25 5.03 -5.49
N VAL A 61 -0.68 4.54 -4.67
CA VAL A 61 -2.12 4.86 -4.79
C VAL A 61 -2.35 6.36 -4.68
N LYS A 62 -1.82 7.02 -3.64
CA LYS A 62 -1.96 8.48 -3.45
C LYS A 62 -1.44 9.28 -4.65
N LYS A 63 -0.35 8.84 -5.27
CA LYS A 63 0.24 9.46 -6.47
C LYS A 63 -0.59 9.21 -7.73
N SER A 64 -1.30 8.08 -7.78
CA SER A 64 -2.11 7.70 -8.95
C SER A 64 -3.49 8.35 -9.00
N ILE A 65 -3.97 9.00 -7.93
CA ILE A 65 -5.33 9.58 -7.88
C ILE A 65 -5.29 11.09 -7.65
N ARG A 66 -6.35 11.79 -8.06
CA ARG A 66 -6.48 13.25 -7.83
C ARG A 66 -6.98 13.59 -6.43
N ASN A 67 -7.69 12.66 -5.79
CA ASN A 67 -8.30 12.87 -4.48
C ASN A 67 -7.25 12.76 -3.37
N ARG A 68 -7.35 13.64 -2.37
CA ARG A 68 -6.57 13.47 -1.13
C ARG A 68 -7.17 12.33 -0.32
N VAL A 69 -6.33 11.37 0.04
CA VAL A 69 -6.72 10.20 0.84
C VAL A 69 -5.72 9.97 1.96
N HIS A 70 -6.22 9.53 3.11
CA HIS A 70 -5.37 9.09 4.21
C HIS A 70 -4.90 7.65 3.99
N MET A 71 -3.72 7.32 4.50
CA MET A 71 -3.14 5.97 4.37
C MET A 71 -4.05 4.86 4.90
N ILE A 72 -4.72 5.14 6.02
CA ILE A 72 -5.62 4.20 6.68
C ILE A 72 -6.88 3.90 5.85
N ASP A 73 -7.25 4.80 4.93
CA ASP A 73 -8.41 4.63 4.05
C ASP A 73 -8.07 3.87 2.77
N ILE A 74 -6.80 3.60 2.50
CA ILE A 74 -6.33 2.74 1.40
C ILE A 74 -6.13 1.33 1.96
N GLU A 75 -6.94 0.36 1.61
CA GLU A 75 -6.76 -1.02 2.09
C GLU A 75 -6.07 -1.86 1.03
N THR A 76 -5.05 -2.62 1.44
CA THR A 76 -4.36 -3.58 0.58
C THR A 76 -4.62 -5.02 1.02
N TYR A 77 -4.91 -5.89 0.06
CA TYR A 77 -5.13 -7.33 0.31
C TYR A 77 -4.56 -8.16 -0.84
N HIS A 78 -4.56 -9.50 -0.70
CA HIS A 78 -4.05 -10.40 -1.74
C HIS A 78 -5.10 -11.43 -2.13
N ILE A 79 -5.26 -11.67 -3.43
CA ILE A 79 -6.04 -12.78 -3.99
C ILE A 79 -5.08 -13.61 -4.85
N LYS A 80 -4.95 -14.92 -4.56
CA LYS A 80 -4.02 -15.82 -5.29
C LYS A 80 -2.63 -15.21 -5.47
N SER A 81 -2.08 -14.64 -4.39
CA SER A 81 -0.78 -13.95 -4.33
C SER A 81 -0.66 -12.64 -5.13
N LYS A 82 -1.72 -12.16 -5.79
CA LYS A 82 -1.73 -10.84 -6.44
C LYS A 82 -2.18 -9.75 -5.48
N PRO A 83 -1.49 -8.60 -5.39
CA PRO A 83 -1.91 -7.49 -4.55
C PRO A 83 -3.11 -6.77 -5.17
N HIS A 84 -4.04 -6.34 -4.32
CA HIS A 84 -5.22 -5.56 -4.67
C HIS A 84 -5.37 -4.39 -3.71
N VAL A 85 -6.00 -3.32 -4.18
CA VAL A 85 -6.30 -2.10 -3.43
C VAL A 85 -7.79 -1.82 -3.48
N GLN A 86 -8.33 -1.34 -2.37
CA GLN A 86 -9.63 -0.68 -2.30
C GLN A 86 -9.54 0.57 -1.43
N LEU A 87 -10.38 1.56 -1.71
CA LEU A 87 -10.56 2.71 -0.81
C LEU A 87 -11.74 2.46 0.13
N LYS A 88 -11.73 3.00 1.35
CA LYS A 88 -12.83 2.81 2.31
C LYS A 88 -14.02 3.75 2.10
N LYS A 89 -13.77 4.99 1.65
CA LYS A 89 -14.78 6.08 1.66
C LYS A 89 -14.98 6.81 0.33
N LEU A 90 -14.12 6.56 -0.66
CA LEU A 90 -14.10 7.26 -1.97
C LEU A 90 -14.37 6.31 -3.15
N ALA A 91 -14.89 5.12 -2.85
CA ALA A 91 -14.45 3.88 -3.50
C ALA A 91 -15.38 3.30 -4.55
N SER A 92 -16.40 4.02 -5.00
CA SER A 92 -17.17 3.54 -6.16
C SER A 92 -16.46 3.84 -7.49
N ASN A 93 -15.54 4.82 -7.51
CA ASN A 93 -15.14 5.41 -8.79
C ASN A 93 -13.73 5.04 -9.25
N TYR A 94 -12.98 4.16 -8.57
CA TYR A 94 -11.64 3.80 -9.02
C TYR A 94 -11.43 2.29 -9.06
N SER A 95 -10.90 1.82 -10.19
CA SER A 95 -10.23 0.52 -10.31
C SER A 95 -8.71 0.70 -10.18
N PHE A 96 -8.04 -0.24 -9.52
CA PHE A 96 -6.59 -0.19 -9.30
C PHE A 96 -5.91 -1.45 -9.82
N TYR A 97 -4.88 -1.26 -10.64
CA TYR A 97 -3.94 -2.30 -11.05
C TYR A 97 -2.63 -2.08 -10.32
N VAL A 98 -2.21 -3.09 -9.56
CA VAL A 98 -1.09 -2.97 -8.63
C VAL A 98 -0.05 -4.02 -8.96
N SER A 99 1.21 -3.61 -8.99
CA SER A 99 2.35 -4.51 -8.97
C SER A 99 3.33 -4.05 -7.91
N MET A 100 3.93 -5.00 -7.21
CA MET A 100 4.88 -4.75 -6.14
C MET A 100 6.02 -5.76 -6.27
N SER A 101 7.23 -5.30 -6.03
CA SER A 101 8.43 -6.12 -5.96
C SER A 101 9.27 -5.67 -4.77
N HIS A 102 10.17 -6.53 -4.33
CA HIS A 102 11.15 -6.19 -3.32
C HIS A 102 12.46 -6.93 -3.64
N GLU A 103 13.57 -6.30 -3.30
CA GLU A 103 14.91 -6.87 -3.42
C GLU A 103 15.75 -6.32 -2.25
N LYS A 104 16.31 -7.22 -1.44
CA LYS A 104 17.10 -6.88 -0.25
C LYS A 104 16.33 -5.91 0.68
N ASN A 105 16.80 -4.66 0.79
CA ASN A 105 16.22 -3.64 1.66
C ASN A 105 15.33 -2.65 0.91
N LEU A 106 14.93 -2.94 -0.34
CA LEU A 106 14.07 -2.08 -1.13
C LEU A 106 12.74 -2.78 -1.39
N ALA A 107 11.64 -2.05 -1.18
CA ALA A 107 10.32 -2.41 -1.64
C ALA A 107 9.83 -1.35 -2.62
N VAL A 108 9.32 -1.76 -3.78
CA VAL A 108 8.80 -0.88 -4.82
C VAL A 108 7.39 -1.29 -5.18
N ALA A 109 6.53 -0.30 -5.42
CA ALA A 109 5.19 -0.54 -5.93
C ALA A 109 4.85 0.44 -7.04
N ILE A 110 4.17 -0.07 -8.06
CA ILE A 110 3.56 0.72 -9.13
C ILE A 110 2.06 0.46 -9.14
N VAL A 111 1.30 1.53 -9.32
CA VAL A 111 -0.16 1.53 -9.35
C VAL A 111 -0.63 2.28 -10.58
N ILE A 112 -1.53 1.66 -11.34
CA ILE A 112 -2.35 2.31 -12.35
C ILE A 112 -3.76 2.42 -11.77
N SER A 113 -4.31 3.62 -11.73
CA SER A 113 -5.70 3.86 -11.37
C SER A 113 -6.51 4.13 -12.63
N GLU A 114 -7.76 3.71 -12.63
CA GLU A 114 -8.74 4.06 -13.67
C GLU A 114 -10.00 4.58 -12.99
N LEU A 115 -10.39 5.82 -13.31
CA LEU A 115 -11.62 6.42 -12.82
C LEU A 115 -12.83 5.81 -13.57
N THR A 116 -13.54 4.91 -12.92
CA THR A 116 -14.84 4.38 -13.32
C THR A 116 -15.92 5.41 -12.97
N ILE A 117 -16.39 6.14 -13.99
CA ILE A 117 -17.53 7.07 -13.91
C ILE A 117 -18.83 6.28 -13.96
#